data_AF-A0A7K3GVM9-F1
#
_entry.id   AF-A0A7K3GVM9-F1
#
_cell.length_a   1.000
_cell.length_b   1.000
_cell.length_c   1.000
_cell.angle_alpha   90.00
_cell.angle_beta   90.00
_cell.angle_gamma   90.00
#
_symmetry.space_group_name_H-M   'P 1'
#
loop_
_entity.id
_entity.type
_entity.pdbx_description
1 polymer ?
#
loop_
_entity_poly.entity_id
_entity_poly.type
_entity_poly.pdbx_seq_one_letter_code
_entity_poly.pdbx_strand_id
1 'polypeptide(L)'
;MTTVNDENVHGGFLSVEPVSGGAPEMALQVGRGLATRSVHSSTITDVTKNSKQKCSNGCGRPVKARGLCSGCYEKDRAERMPLCAIKGCTNRARAKNLCNLHLQRKAKGVSMFTPPQVKGRIIPMSERYNERGERVCSKCLRWLRPTEFHKRAKQTPGDDGLRSTCNRCVICWRYGITYQQFAELLEAQGGACAICRKDICASGRELSIDHDHSCCPQGGRSCGKCVRGILCQPCNGMLGYAQDDPEILKEGINYLLSHRPQR
;
A
#
# COMPACT_ATOMS: atom_id res chain seq x y z
N MET A 1 -37.05 -2.00 51.24
CA MET A 1 -38.47 -1.66 51.03
C MET A 1 -38.52 -0.93 49.71
N THR A 2 -38.80 -1.54 48.56
CA THR A 2 -39.96 -2.32 48.08
C THR A 2 -39.48 -3.23 46.92
N THR A 3 -39.52 -4.57 47.05
CA THR A 3 -40.50 -5.52 46.45
C THR A 3 -40.59 -5.49 44.91
N VAL A 4 -39.91 -6.40 44.20
CA VAL A 4 -40.36 -7.70 43.60
C VAL A 4 -41.44 -7.63 42.51
N ASN A 5 -41.11 -8.17 41.32
CA ASN A 5 -41.81 -9.23 40.55
C ASN A 5 -41.23 -9.22 39.11
N ASP A 6 -40.46 -10.19 38.63
CA ASP A 6 -40.69 -11.61 38.28
C ASP A 6 -41.53 -11.90 37.01
N GLU A 7 -41.12 -13.00 36.36
CA GLU A 7 -41.75 -13.80 35.28
C GLU A 7 -41.29 -13.50 33.82
N ASN A 8 -40.34 -14.25 33.22
CA ASN A 8 -40.37 -15.64 32.70
C ASN A 8 -41.24 -15.74 31.41
N VAL A 9 -40.80 -16.28 30.27
CA VAL A 9 -40.91 -17.72 29.92
C VAL A 9 -40.44 -17.97 28.45
N HIS A 10 -39.70 -19.07 28.24
CA HIS A 10 -39.48 -19.95 27.04
C HIS A 10 -39.10 -19.34 25.67
N GLY A 11 -38.24 -19.93 24.82
CA GLY A 11 -37.77 -21.30 24.64
C GLY A 11 -37.69 -21.56 23.12
N GLY A 12 -36.76 -22.36 22.61
CA GLY A 12 -36.80 -22.78 21.20
C GLY A 12 -35.46 -23.06 20.53
N PHE A 13 -34.88 -24.20 20.88
CA PHE A 13 -33.85 -24.92 20.13
C PHE A 13 -34.44 -25.45 18.81
N LEU A 14 -33.73 -25.38 17.68
CA LEU A 14 -33.86 -26.34 16.56
C LEU A 14 -32.71 -26.15 15.56
N SER A 15 -31.79 -27.12 15.56
CA SER A 15 -30.84 -27.44 14.50
C SER A 15 -31.52 -28.29 13.43
N VAL A 16 -31.18 -28.10 12.14
CA VAL A 16 -31.07 -29.17 11.13
C VAL A 16 -30.35 -28.66 9.86
N GLU A 17 -29.10 -29.12 9.70
CA GLU A 17 -28.43 -29.78 8.55
C GLU A 17 -28.66 -29.38 7.05
N PRO A 18 -27.67 -29.67 6.17
CA PRO A 18 -27.49 -29.04 4.85
C PRO A 18 -28.05 -29.84 3.67
N VAL A 19 -28.31 -29.18 2.55
CA VAL A 19 -28.75 -29.81 1.30
C VAL A 19 -27.65 -29.81 0.25
N SER A 20 -27.35 -31.00 -0.24
CA SER A 20 -26.43 -31.38 -1.31
C SER A 20 -27.14 -31.47 -2.67
N GLY A 21 -26.35 -31.51 -3.76
CA GLY A 21 -26.79 -31.84 -5.13
C GLY A 21 -26.16 -30.86 -6.14
N GLY A 22 -25.40 -31.25 -7.16
CA GLY A 22 -25.31 -32.52 -7.87
C GLY A 22 -25.26 -32.16 -9.35
N ALA A 23 -24.08 -32.27 -9.97
CA ALA A 23 -23.90 -32.07 -11.40
C ALA A 23 -24.37 -33.32 -12.18
N PRO A 24 -24.80 -33.19 -13.45
CA PRO A 24 -24.76 -34.31 -14.38
C PRO A 24 -23.71 -34.11 -15.46
N GLU A 25 -22.87 -35.13 -15.55
CA GLU A 25 -21.99 -35.48 -16.65
C GLU A 25 -22.81 -36.24 -17.70
N MET A 26 -22.71 -35.87 -18.98
CA MET A 26 -23.39 -36.53 -20.09
C MET A 26 -22.40 -36.70 -21.25
N ALA A 27 -21.70 -37.83 -21.28
CA ALA A 27 -21.02 -38.32 -22.46
C ALA A 27 -21.93 -39.35 -23.15
N LEU A 28 -22.16 -39.25 -24.47
CA LEU A 28 -22.26 -40.43 -25.34
C LEU A 28 -22.29 -40.09 -26.85
N GLN A 29 -21.45 -40.86 -27.56
CA GLN A 29 -21.66 -41.48 -28.88
C GLN A 29 -21.51 -40.70 -30.21
N VAL A 30 -20.30 -40.86 -30.74
CA VAL A 30 -19.92 -41.38 -32.06
C VAL A 30 -21.07 -41.88 -32.97
N GLY A 31 -21.18 -41.29 -34.16
CA GLY A 31 -21.92 -41.82 -35.31
C GLY A 31 -21.15 -41.59 -36.60
N ARG A 32 -20.67 -42.67 -37.21
CA ARG A 32 -20.04 -42.69 -38.55
C ARG A 32 -21.13 -42.63 -39.61
N GLY A 33 -21.02 -41.72 -40.57
CA GLY A 33 -21.84 -41.66 -41.77
C GLY A 33 -21.01 -41.23 -42.97
N LEU A 34 -20.69 -42.19 -43.84
CA LEU A 34 -20.04 -42.01 -45.13
C LEU A 34 -21.06 -41.45 -46.14
N ALA A 35 -20.77 -40.29 -46.73
CA ALA A 35 -21.37 -39.87 -47.99
C ALA A 35 -20.30 -39.11 -48.81
N THR A 36 -20.08 -39.60 -50.02
CA THR A 36 -19.04 -39.18 -50.97
C THR A 36 -19.57 -38.10 -51.93
N ARG A 37 -18.63 -37.40 -52.58
CA ARG A 37 -18.74 -36.35 -53.64
C ARG A 37 -18.99 -34.94 -53.08
N SER A 38 -18.33 -33.88 -53.52
CA SER A 38 -17.62 -33.61 -54.79
C SER A 38 -16.51 -32.56 -54.55
N VAL A 39 -15.37 -32.75 -55.22
CA VAL A 39 -14.25 -31.80 -55.27
C VAL A 39 -14.69 -30.49 -55.91
N HIS A 40 -14.67 -29.39 -55.16
CA HIS A 40 -14.45 -28.05 -55.71
C HIS A 40 -13.34 -27.38 -54.92
N SER A 41 -12.20 -27.29 -55.61
CA SER A 41 -11.02 -26.52 -55.25
C SER A 41 -11.43 -25.06 -55.07
N SER A 42 -11.25 -24.52 -53.87
CA SER A 42 -11.24 -23.08 -53.61
C SER A 42 -10.24 -22.85 -52.48
N THR A 43 -8.98 -22.75 -52.92
CA THR A 43 -7.91 -21.95 -52.33
C THR A 43 -8.11 -21.50 -50.89
N ILE A 44 -7.33 -22.11 -50.00
CA ILE A 44 -6.88 -21.51 -48.74
C ILE A 44 -6.20 -20.18 -49.10
N THR A 45 -6.91 -19.06 -48.94
CA THR A 45 -6.31 -17.72 -49.04
C THR A 45 -5.84 -17.28 -47.66
N ASP A 46 -4.53 -17.32 -47.47
CA ASP A 46 -3.70 -16.37 -46.71
C ASP A 46 -4.42 -15.41 -45.75
N VAL A 47 -4.38 -15.73 -44.45
CA VAL A 47 -4.65 -14.76 -43.36
C VAL A 47 -3.37 -13.98 -43.06
N THR A 48 -2.94 -13.12 -43.98
CA THR A 48 -1.83 -12.17 -43.74
C THR A 48 -2.04 -10.83 -44.44
N LYS A 49 -3.03 -10.02 -44.03
CA LYS A 49 -3.12 -8.60 -44.47
C LYS A 49 -4.02 -7.77 -43.55
N ASN A 50 -3.46 -7.20 -42.47
CA ASN A 50 -3.98 -5.93 -41.95
C ASN A 50 -2.91 -5.07 -41.24
N SER A 51 -1.80 -4.78 -41.94
CA SER A 51 -0.74 -3.89 -41.44
C SER A 51 -0.81 -2.45 -41.98
N LYS A 52 -1.85 -2.08 -42.74
CA LYS A 52 -1.90 -0.79 -43.46
C LYS A 52 -2.72 0.31 -42.79
N GLN A 53 -3.62 -0.02 -41.87
CA GLN A 53 -4.45 1.00 -41.24
C GLN A 53 -3.61 1.81 -40.24
N LYS A 54 -3.50 3.12 -40.48
CA LYS A 54 -2.79 4.05 -39.60
C LYS A 54 -3.70 4.47 -38.44
N CYS A 55 -3.08 4.71 -37.28
CA CYS A 55 -3.76 5.17 -36.07
C CYS A 55 -4.62 6.42 -36.34
N SER A 56 -5.87 6.39 -35.88
CA SER A 56 -6.82 7.50 -36.01
C SER A 56 -6.35 8.80 -35.32
N ASN A 57 -5.44 8.71 -34.34
CA ASN A 57 -4.85 9.88 -33.67
C ASN A 57 -3.67 10.50 -34.46
N GLY A 58 -3.51 10.19 -35.75
CA GLY A 58 -2.55 10.85 -36.63
C GLY A 58 -1.07 10.51 -36.38
N CYS A 59 -0.74 9.62 -35.44
CA CYS A 59 0.66 9.32 -35.08
C CYS A 59 1.41 8.41 -36.08
N GLY A 60 0.80 8.07 -37.21
CA GLY A 60 1.40 7.28 -38.30
C GLY A 60 1.65 5.80 -38.01
N ARG A 61 1.51 5.35 -36.75
CA ARG A 61 1.73 3.96 -36.30
C ARG A 61 0.56 3.04 -36.73
N PRO A 62 0.81 1.73 -36.94
CA PRO A 62 -0.24 0.79 -37.32
C PRO A 62 -1.26 0.61 -36.20
N VAL A 63 -2.53 0.42 -36.59
CA VAL A 63 -3.64 0.14 -35.68
C VAL A 63 -3.44 -1.21 -34.99
N LYS A 64 -3.69 -1.22 -33.68
CA LYS A 64 -3.72 -2.44 -32.86
C LYS A 64 -5.15 -2.86 -32.50
N ALA A 65 -5.97 -1.92 -32.05
CA ALA A 65 -7.37 -2.17 -31.67
C ALA A 65 -8.18 -0.87 -31.68
N ARG A 66 -9.48 -0.93 -32.00
CA ARG A 66 -10.40 0.21 -32.02
C ARG A 66 -9.90 1.42 -32.83
N GLY A 67 -9.23 1.19 -33.96
CA GLY A 67 -8.68 2.28 -34.79
C GLY A 67 -7.45 2.98 -34.20
N LEU A 68 -6.95 2.57 -33.04
CA LEU A 68 -5.80 3.17 -32.36
C LEU A 68 -4.57 2.27 -32.42
N CYS A 69 -3.38 2.86 -32.56
CA CYS A 69 -2.12 2.14 -32.31
C CYS A 69 -1.99 1.75 -30.84
N SER A 70 -1.05 0.85 -30.51
CA SER A 70 -0.80 0.41 -29.13
C SER A 70 -0.69 1.56 -28.12
N GLY A 71 0.15 2.56 -28.39
CA GLY A 71 0.37 3.69 -27.47
C GLY A 71 -0.85 4.61 -27.33
N CYS A 72 -1.55 4.89 -28.43
CA CYS A 72 -2.77 5.72 -28.39
C CYS A 72 -3.94 4.97 -27.73
N TYR A 73 -4.04 3.66 -27.95
CA TYR A 73 -5.02 2.80 -27.29
C TYR A 73 -4.78 2.76 -25.77
N GLU A 74 -3.52 2.70 -25.33
CA GLU A 74 -3.19 2.75 -23.91
C GLU A 74 -3.52 4.10 -23.26
N LYS A 75 -3.28 5.21 -23.96
CA LYS A 75 -3.66 6.56 -23.51
C LYS A 75 -5.18 6.73 -23.41
N ASP A 76 -5.90 6.43 -24.49
CA ASP A 76 -7.36 6.49 -24.55
C ASP A 76 -8.00 5.60 -23.46
N ARG A 77 -7.49 4.37 -23.29
CA ARG A 77 -7.93 3.47 -22.23
C ARG A 77 -7.64 4.02 -20.84
N ALA A 78 -6.50 4.69 -20.62
CA ALA A 78 -6.15 5.28 -19.33
C ALA A 78 -7.03 6.50 -19.00
N GLU A 79 -7.41 7.30 -19.99
CA GLU A 79 -8.31 8.45 -19.86
C GLU A 79 -9.75 8.01 -19.53
N ARG A 80 -10.24 6.96 -20.19
CA ARG A 80 -11.59 6.40 -19.96
C ARG A 80 -11.73 5.64 -18.64
N MET A 81 -10.65 5.14 -18.06
CA MET A 81 -10.73 4.40 -16.79
C MET A 81 -11.04 5.36 -15.62
N PRO A 82 -12.07 5.07 -14.81
CA PRO A 82 -12.38 5.89 -13.64
C PRO A 82 -11.22 5.83 -12.65
N LEU A 83 -11.13 6.83 -11.77
CA LEU A 83 -10.21 6.78 -10.64
C LEU A 83 -10.60 5.65 -9.68
N CYS A 84 -9.63 5.20 -8.90
CA CYS A 84 -9.86 4.22 -7.85
C CYS A 84 -10.88 4.76 -6.83
N ALA A 85 -11.82 3.91 -6.42
CA ALA A 85 -12.86 4.26 -5.44
C ALA A 85 -12.32 4.56 -4.02
N ILE A 86 -11.05 4.28 -3.74
CA ILE A 86 -10.43 4.66 -2.46
C ILE A 86 -10.20 6.17 -2.45
N LYS A 87 -10.87 6.86 -1.51
CA LYS A 87 -10.74 8.31 -1.30
C LYS A 87 -9.26 8.72 -1.21
N GLY A 88 -8.86 9.69 -2.05
CA GLY A 88 -7.48 10.19 -2.12
C GLY A 88 -6.52 9.37 -3.01
N CYS A 89 -7.00 8.31 -3.67
CA CYS A 89 -6.19 7.55 -4.61
C CYS A 89 -6.29 8.12 -6.03
N THR A 90 -5.17 8.60 -6.57
CA THR A 90 -5.09 9.13 -7.94
C THR A 90 -4.84 8.05 -9.01
N ASN A 91 -4.72 6.78 -8.61
CA ASN A 91 -4.53 5.69 -9.55
C ASN A 91 -5.84 5.35 -10.27
N ARG A 92 -5.74 4.94 -11.54
CA ARG A 92 -6.88 4.47 -12.34
C ARG A 92 -7.36 3.10 -11.85
N ALA A 93 -8.68 2.92 -11.76
CA ALA A 93 -9.32 1.66 -11.45
C ALA A 93 -9.09 0.64 -12.57
N ARG A 94 -8.95 -0.63 -12.19
CA ARG A 94 -8.66 -1.75 -13.10
C ARG A 94 -9.76 -2.80 -13.09
N ALA A 95 -10.27 -3.14 -11.91
CA ALA A 95 -11.40 -4.03 -11.74
C ALA A 95 -12.09 -3.72 -10.41
N LYS A 96 -13.40 -3.99 -10.29
CA LYS A 96 -14.17 -3.77 -9.06
C LYS A 96 -14.00 -2.35 -8.49
N ASN A 97 -13.83 -1.34 -9.35
CA ASN A 97 -13.55 0.06 -9.03
C ASN A 97 -12.26 0.31 -8.20
N LEU A 98 -11.34 -0.66 -8.17
CA LEU A 98 -10.07 -0.58 -7.45
C LEU A 98 -8.88 -0.60 -8.42
N CYS A 99 -7.81 0.13 -8.09
CA CYS A 99 -6.54 0.02 -8.80
C CYS A 99 -5.83 -1.31 -8.46
N ASN A 100 -4.85 -1.73 -9.26
CA ASN A 100 -4.11 -2.99 -9.04
C ASN A 100 -3.54 -3.12 -7.63
N LEU A 101 -3.01 -2.02 -7.06
CA LEU A 101 -2.49 -2.02 -5.70
C LEU A 101 -3.59 -2.29 -4.66
N HIS A 102 -4.75 -1.64 -4.79
CA HIS A 102 -5.87 -1.84 -3.85
C HIS A 102 -6.56 -3.20 -4.04
N LEU A 103 -6.60 -3.74 -5.26
CA LEU A 103 -7.02 -5.13 -5.50
C LEU A 103 -6.10 -6.12 -4.78
N GLN A 104 -4.78 -5.95 -4.93
CA GLN A 104 -3.80 -6.82 -4.27
C GLN A 104 -3.90 -6.73 -2.74
N ARG A 105 -4.13 -5.53 -2.20
CA ARG A 105 -4.30 -5.32 -0.76
C ARG A 105 -5.58 -5.95 -0.22
N LYS A 106 -6.70 -5.76 -0.94
CA LYS A 106 -7.97 -6.41 -0.62
C LYS A 106 -7.82 -7.94 -0.57
N ALA A 107 -7.11 -8.52 -1.54
CA ALA A 107 -6.82 -9.96 -1.55
C ALA A 107 -5.95 -10.43 -0.37
N LYS A 108 -5.09 -9.56 0.18
CA LYS A 108 -4.21 -9.85 1.31
C LYS A 108 -4.80 -9.50 2.68
N GLY A 109 -6.03 -8.99 2.75
CA GLY A 109 -6.66 -8.55 4.00
C GLY A 109 -5.93 -7.38 4.70
N VAL A 110 -5.14 -6.60 3.96
CA VAL A 110 -4.39 -5.45 4.51
C VAL A 110 -5.10 -4.14 4.20
N SER A 111 -4.82 -3.10 5.01
CA SER A 111 -5.47 -1.79 4.90
C SER A 111 -5.54 -1.25 3.46
N MET A 112 -6.74 -0.83 3.05
CA MET A 112 -7.04 -0.28 1.74
C MET A 112 -6.79 1.24 1.65
N PHE A 113 -6.57 1.91 2.78
CA PHE A 113 -6.20 3.33 2.83
C PHE A 113 -4.69 3.42 3.02
N THR A 114 -3.96 3.61 1.93
CA THR A 114 -2.59 4.10 2.01
C THR A 114 -2.42 5.10 0.88
N PRO A 115 -1.85 6.29 1.14
CA PRO A 115 -1.68 7.30 0.12
C PRO A 115 -0.92 6.74 -1.10
N PRO A 116 -1.28 7.22 -2.31
CA PRO A 116 -0.64 6.79 -3.55
C PRO A 116 0.87 6.99 -3.42
N GLN A 117 1.60 5.90 -3.62
CA GLN A 117 3.05 5.90 -3.52
C GLN A 117 3.61 6.64 -4.72
N VAL A 118 4.26 7.79 -4.49
CA VAL A 118 5.03 8.45 -5.53
C VAL A 118 6.11 7.47 -5.99
N LYS A 119 6.07 7.07 -7.26
CA LYS A 119 7.12 6.23 -7.86
C LYS A 119 8.43 7.02 -7.74
N GLY A 120 9.46 6.38 -7.20
CA GLY A 120 10.78 6.99 -7.14
C GLY A 120 11.30 7.27 -8.56
N ARG A 121 12.02 8.37 -8.72
CA ARG A 121 12.75 8.71 -9.93
C ARG A 121 13.90 7.73 -10.12
N ILE A 122 14.13 7.31 -11.37
CA ILE A 122 15.35 6.58 -11.72
C ILE A 122 16.47 7.62 -11.80
N ILE A 123 17.49 7.47 -10.96
CA ILE A 123 18.64 8.38 -10.90
C ILE A 123 19.87 7.62 -11.43
N PRO A 124 20.44 8.05 -12.58
CA PRO A 124 21.66 7.48 -13.13
C PRO A 124 22.81 7.54 -12.13
N MET A 125 23.76 6.61 -12.21
CA MET A 125 24.89 6.53 -11.27
C MET A 125 25.68 7.85 -11.18
N SER A 126 25.92 8.49 -12.32
CA SER A 126 26.63 9.77 -12.46
C SER A 126 25.95 10.95 -11.75
N GLU A 127 24.64 10.86 -11.49
CA GLU A 127 23.84 11.92 -10.87
C GLU A 127 23.48 11.62 -9.41
N ARG A 128 23.96 10.51 -8.84
CA ARG A 128 23.57 10.10 -7.48
C ARG A 128 24.20 10.93 -6.40
N TYR A 129 25.33 11.57 -6.68
CA TYR A 129 26.11 12.36 -5.74
C TYR A 129 26.31 13.76 -6.26
N ASN A 130 26.22 14.75 -5.36
CA ASN A 130 26.60 16.12 -5.66
C ASN A 130 28.07 16.39 -5.29
N GLU A 131 28.55 17.60 -5.56
CA GLU A 131 29.91 18.05 -5.24
C GLU A 131 30.26 17.97 -3.74
N ARG A 132 29.25 17.97 -2.87
CA ARG A 132 29.40 17.86 -1.40
C ARG A 132 29.47 16.41 -0.91
N GLY A 133 29.43 15.43 -1.82
CA GLY A 133 29.38 14.01 -1.48
C GLY A 133 28.04 13.56 -0.90
N GLU A 134 27.00 14.39 -0.97
CA GLU A 134 25.65 14.03 -0.55
C GLU A 134 24.97 13.20 -1.63
N ARG A 135 24.13 12.26 -1.20
CA ARG A 135 23.40 11.36 -2.08
C ARG A 135 21.95 11.82 -2.24
N VAL A 136 21.45 11.84 -3.47
CA VAL A 136 20.03 12.16 -3.73
C VAL A 136 19.11 10.97 -3.47
N CYS A 137 18.02 11.22 -2.76
CA CYS A 137 16.95 10.22 -2.61
C CYS A 137 16.05 10.16 -3.83
N SER A 138 15.83 8.97 -4.39
CA SER A 138 14.92 8.75 -5.53
C SER A 138 13.46 9.15 -5.27
N LYS A 139 13.03 9.24 -4.01
CA LYS A 139 11.62 9.48 -3.64
C LYS A 139 11.34 10.91 -3.22
N CYS A 140 12.11 11.46 -2.28
CA CYS A 140 11.94 12.86 -1.85
C CYS A 140 12.85 13.86 -2.57
N LEU A 141 13.77 13.38 -3.42
CA LEU A 141 14.69 14.20 -4.23
C LEU A 141 15.61 15.14 -3.42
N ARG A 142 15.73 14.90 -2.10
CA ARG A 142 16.67 15.63 -1.24
C ARG A 142 18.07 15.04 -1.35
N TRP A 143 19.06 15.92 -1.32
CA TRP A 143 20.47 15.59 -1.06
C TRP A 143 20.65 15.32 0.43
N LEU A 144 21.14 14.15 0.78
CA LEU A 144 21.24 13.64 2.15
C LEU A 144 22.58 12.95 2.35
N ARG A 145 23.00 12.79 3.60
CA ARG A 145 24.25 12.06 3.87
C ARG A 145 24.09 10.59 3.46
N PRO A 146 25.14 9.92 2.94
CA PRO A 146 25.05 8.50 2.60
C PRO A 146 24.62 7.59 3.75
N THR A 147 24.88 7.99 5.00
CA THR A 147 24.43 7.30 6.23
C THR A 147 22.91 7.31 6.42
N GLU A 148 22.19 8.23 5.78
CA GLU A 148 20.73 8.30 5.78
C GLU A 148 20.08 7.31 4.80
N PHE A 149 20.87 6.39 4.23
CA PHE A 149 20.41 5.31 3.36
C PHE A 149 20.85 3.96 3.90
N HIS A 150 19.90 3.03 4.00
CA HIS A 150 20.21 1.66 4.36
C HIS A 150 21.01 0.99 3.24
N LYS A 151 22.00 0.20 3.64
CA LYS A 151 22.73 -0.69 2.74
C LYS A 151 21.79 -1.76 2.18
N ARG A 152 22.02 -2.17 0.94
CA ARG A 152 21.35 -3.34 0.35
C ARG A 152 21.97 -4.61 0.91
N ALA A 153 21.14 -5.64 1.09
CA ALA A 153 21.61 -6.94 1.58
C ALA A 153 22.56 -7.64 0.60
N LYS A 154 22.38 -7.42 -0.71
CA LYS A 154 23.27 -7.89 -1.77
C LYS A 154 23.77 -6.69 -2.56
N GLN A 155 25.09 -6.58 -2.71
CA GLN A 155 25.71 -5.56 -3.54
C GLN A 155 25.76 -6.04 -4.99
N THR A 156 25.41 -5.16 -5.92
CA THR A 156 25.60 -5.41 -7.35
C THR A 156 26.93 -4.77 -7.75
N PRO A 157 27.80 -5.46 -8.51
CA PRO A 157 29.05 -4.88 -8.98
C PRO A 157 28.79 -3.56 -9.72
N GLY A 158 29.54 -2.51 -9.36
CA GLY A 158 29.37 -1.16 -9.91
C GLY A 158 28.22 -0.34 -9.32
N ASP A 159 27.53 -0.83 -8.28
CA ASP A 159 26.56 -0.04 -7.49
C ASP A 159 27.20 0.47 -6.19
N ASP A 160 26.72 1.60 -5.67
CA ASP A 160 27.17 2.17 -4.38
C ASP A 160 26.70 1.36 -3.16
N GLY A 161 25.96 0.27 -3.37
CA GLY A 161 25.48 -0.62 -2.31
C GLY A 161 24.38 -0.03 -1.43
N LEU A 162 23.91 1.20 -1.70
CA LEU A 162 22.87 1.87 -0.93
C LEU A 162 21.50 1.70 -1.59
N ARG A 163 20.44 1.69 -0.79
CA ARG A 163 19.08 1.83 -1.32
C ARG A 163 18.96 3.18 -2.04
N SER A 164 18.15 3.22 -3.10
CA SER A 164 17.88 4.48 -3.82
C SER A 164 17.00 5.44 -3.02
N THR A 165 16.30 4.93 -2.00
CA THR A 165 15.40 5.69 -1.14
C THR A 165 16.01 5.85 0.25
N CYS A 166 15.91 7.04 0.84
CA CYS A 166 16.43 7.32 2.18
C CYS A 166 15.62 6.60 3.28
N ASN A 167 16.23 6.42 4.44
CA ASN A 167 15.65 5.74 5.61
C ASN A 167 14.31 6.36 5.99
N ARG A 168 14.20 7.69 5.92
CA ARG A 168 12.96 8.41 6.24
C ARG A 168 11.82 8.03 5.31
N CYS A 169 12.05 8.01 4.00
CA CYS A 169 11.06 7.63 3.01
C CYS A 169 10.66 6.15 3.11
N VAL A 170 11.57 5.27 3.56
CA VAL A 170 11.27 3.86 3.86
C VAL A 170 10.37 3.73 5.08
N ILE A 171 10.64 4.49 6.15
CA ILE A 171 9.82 4.52 7.36
C ILE A 171 8.42 5.06 7.02
N CYS A 172 8.32 6.22 6.35
CA CYS A 172 7.04 6.81 5.96
C CYS A 172 6.17 5.84 5.16
N TRP A 173 6.78 5.05 4.27
CA TRP A 173 6.09 4.00 3.51
C TRP A 173 5.44 2.94 4.42
N ARG A 174 6.14 2.51 5.47
CA ARG A 174 5.65 1.52 6.43
C ARG A 174 4.44 2.01 7.22
N TYR A 175 4.43 3.30 7.55
CA TYR A 175 3.38 3.96 8.32
C TYR A 175 2.33 4.66 7.45
N GLY A 176 2.31 4.38 6.15
CA GLY A 176 1.27 4.88 5.26
C GLY A 176 1.16 6.40 5.20
N ILE A 177 2.26 7.14 5.39
CA ILE A 177 2.31 8.59 5.20
C ILE A 177 3.33 8.96 4.12
N THR A 178 3.20 10.15 3.55
CA THR A 178 4.20 10.73 2.66
C THR A 178 5.32 11.38 3.45
N TYR A 179 6.45 11.63 2.79
CA TYR A 179 7.53 12.40 3.41
C TYR A 179 7.08 13.82 3.78
N GLN A 180 6.24 14.43 2.95
CA GLN A 180 5.67 15.75 3.22
C GLN A 180 4.82 15.75 4.48
N GLN A 181 3.91 14.77 4.63
CA GLN A 181 3.12 14.61 5.85
C GLN A 181 4.00 14.41 7.10
N PHE A 182 5.08 13.64 6.96
CA PHE A 182 6.06 13.50 8.05
C PHE A 182 6.72 14.84 8.40
N ALA A 183 7.13 15.62 7.40
CA ALA A 183 7.78 16.91 7.62
C ALA A 183 6.82 17.92 8.28
N GLU A 184 5.59 18.01 7.79
CA GLU A 184 4.52 18.84 8.37
C GLU A 184 4.23 18.44 9.82
N LEU A 185 4.16 17.13 10.11
CA LEU A 185 3.94 16.63 11.47
C LEU A 185 5.11 16.97 12.40
N LEU A 186 6.35 16.85 11.92
CA LEU A 186 7.54 17.18 12.71
C LEU A 186 7.65 18.68 12.97
N GLU A 187 7.32 19.50 11.96
CA GLU A 187 7.30 20.96 12.05
C GLU A 187 6.22 21.43 13.02
N ALA A 188 5.01 20.87 12.95
CA ALA A 188 3.94 21.15 13.91
C ALA A 188 4.35 20.80 15.37
N GLN A 189 5.25 19.83 15.55
CA GLN A 189 5.84 19.51 16.85
C GLN A 189 7.04 20.39 17.24
N GLY A 190 7.45 21.34 16.40
CA GLY A 190 8.62 22.19 16.63
C GLY A 190 9.96 21.45 16.48
N GLY A 191 10.02 20.41 15.63
CA GLY A 191 11.23 19.61 15.43
C GLY A 191 11.55 18.64 16.57
N ALA A 192 10.65 18.48 17.55
CA ALA A 192 10.90 17.76 18.78
C ALA A 192 9.94 16.58 19.02
N CYS A 193 10.27 15.74 20.00
CA CYS A 193 9.38 14.67 20.46
C CYS A 193 8.06 15.24 20.98
N ALA A 194 6.92 14.67 20.56
CA ALA A 194 5.61 15.15 20.99
C ALA A 194 5.40 15.05 22.51
N ILE A 195 6.04 14.08 23.17
CA ILE A 195 5.93 13.85 24.62
C ILE A 195 6.98 14.65 25.39
N CYS A 196 8.27 14.34 25.24
CA CYS A 196 9.31 14.95 26.08
C CYS A 196 9.84 16.30 25.57
N ARG A 197 9.39 16.76 24.39
CA ARG A 197 9.78 18.05 23.75
C ARG A 197 11.29 18.24 23.53
N LYS A 198 12.09 17.17 23.68
CA LYS A 198 13.52 17.17 23.36
C LYS A 198 13.71 17.09 21.85
N ASP A 199 14.62 17.91 21.33
CA ASP A 199 15.01 17.93 19.92
C ASP A 199 15.51 16.55 19.49
N ILE A 200 14.89 16.00 18.43
CA ILE A 200 15.23 14.68 17.91
C ILE A 200 16.39 14.76 16.91
N CYS A 201 16.53 15.89 16.22
CA CYS A 201 17.60 16.16 15.25
C CYS A 201 18.95 16.35 15.94
N ALA A 202 18.97 17.06 17.07
CA ALA A 202 20.21 17.34 17.82
C ALA A 202 20.68 16.17 18.70
N SER A 203 19.75 15.35 19.22
CA SER A 203 20.08 14.31 20.23
C SER A 203 20.53 12.97 19.64
N GLY A 204 20.56 12.83 18.30
CA GLY A 204 20.89 11.56 17.64
C GLY A 204 19.88 10.43 17.91
N ARG A 205 18.72 10.75 18.51
CA ARG A 205 17.69 9.76 18.83
C ARG A 205 16.98 9.32 17.57
N GLU A 206 16.78 8.02 17.41
CA GLU A 206 16.00 7.49 16.28
C GLU A 206 14.54 7.95 16.39
N LEU A 207 14.08 8.61 15.32
CA LEU A 207 12.70 9.07 15.12
C LEU A 207 11.77 7.87 14.96
N SER A 208 10.77 7.76 15.82
CA SER A 208 9.70 6.77 15.74
C SER A 208 8.38 7.45 15.36
N ILE A 209 7.62 6.84 14.44
CA ILE A 209 6.27 7.29 14.11
C ILE A 209 5.32 6.49 14.99
N ASP A 210 4.69 7.20 15.92
CA ASP A 210 3.71 6.63 16.84
C ASP A 210 2.33 6.56 16.17
N HIS A 211 1.61 5.48 16.43
CA HIS A 211 0.29 5.26 15.85
C HIS A 211 -0.59 4.40 16.75
N ASP A 212 -1.89 4.58 16.63
CA ASP A 212 -2.88 3.81 17.38
C ASP A 212 -3.01 2.37 16.82
N HIS A 213 -2.65 1.40 17.66
CA HIS A 213 -2.68 -0.03 17.37
C HIS A 213 -4.10 -0.61 17.32
N SER A 214 -5.10 0.04 17.93
CA SER A 214 -6.51 -0.40 17.82
C SER A 214 -7.04 -0.28 16.38
N CYS A 215 -6.54 0.71 15.64
CA CYS A 215 -6.90 0.93 14.24
C CYS A 215 -6.19 -0.03 13.27
N CYS A 216 -4.96 -0.44 13.59
CA CYS A 216 -4.13 -1.29 12.76
C CYS A 216 -3.52 -2.44 13.59
N PRO A 217 -4.28 -3.50 13.89
CA PRO A 217 -3.81 -4.60 14.76
C PRO A 217 -2.68 -5.44 14.13
N GLN A 218 -2.43 -5.24 12.84
CA GLN A 218 -1.36 -5.92 12.10
C GLN A 218 -0.03 -5.22 12.43
N GLY A 219 0.77 -5.84 13.29
CA GLY A 219 2.03 -5.31 13.78
C GLY A 219 2.97 -4.81 12.68
N GLY A 220 3.60 -3.66 12.95
CA GLY A 220 4.68 -3.10 12.14
C GLY A 220 4.25 -2.35 10.88
N ARG A 221 2.95 -2.03 10.70
CA ARG A 221 2.45 -1.13 9.65
C ARG A 221 1.25 -0.33 10.16
N SER A 222 1.04 0.85 9.59
CA SER A 222 -0.15 1.67 9.89
C SER A 222 -0.87 2.13 8.62
N CYS A 223 -2.14 2.52 8.75
CA CYS A 223 -2.95 3.03 7.64
C CYS A 223 -2.67 4.51 7.31
N GLY A 224 -1.76 5.16 8.05
CA GLY A 224 -1.49 6.60 7.96
C GLY A 224 -2.49 7.49 8.68
N LYS A 225 -3.76 7.08 8.85
CA LYS A 225 -4.78 7.85 9.58
C LYS A 225 -4.65 7.75 11.09
N CYS A 226 -4.12 6.64 11.58
CA CYS A 226 -3.92 6.40 13.01
C CYS A 226 -2.58 6.92 13.53
N VAL A 227 -1.80 7.63 12.71
CA VAL A 227 -0.55 8.26 13.16
C VAL A 227 -0.89 9.36 14.16
N ARG A 228 -0.34 9.25 15.38
CA ARG A 228 -0.57 10.20 16.47
C ARG A 228 0.50 11.30 16.50
N GLY A 229 1.76 10.93 16.26
CA GLY A 229 2.87 11.87 16.33
C GLY A 229 4.22 11.23 16.04
N ILE A 230 5.26 12.05 16.16
CA ILE A 230 6.65 11.62 16.07
C ILE A 230 7.26 11.65 17.46
N LEU A 231 7.76 10.51 17.91
CA LEU A 231 8.33 10.31 19.23
C LEU A 231 9.81 9.92 19.13
N CYS A 232 10.58 10.22 20.17
CA CYS A 232 11.86 9.54 20.35
C CYS A 232 11.63 8.10 20.83
N GLN A 233 12.58 7.20 20.55
CA GLN A 233 12.49 5.80 20.98
C GLN A 233 12.14 5.59 22.46
N PRO A 234 12.73 6.31 23.43
CA PRO A 234 12.36 6.13 24.84
C PRO A 234 10.89 6.44 25.13
N CYS A 235 10.36 7.54 24.59
CA CYS A 235 8.96 7.91 24.79
C CYS A 235 8.03 6.93 24.07
N ASN A 236 8.39 6.49 22.86
CA ASN A 236 7.61 5.49 22.12
C ASN A 236 7.61 4.13 22.84
N GLY A 237 8.76 3.72 23.37
CA GLY A 237 8.91 2.49 24.15
C GLY A 237 8.09 2.53 25.44
N MET A 238 8.09 3.66 26.15
CA MET A 238 7.26 3.88 27.34
C MET A 238 5.76 3.62 27.05
N LEU A 239 5.23 4.14 25.94
CA LEU A 239 3.84 3.86 25.54
C LEU A 239 3.62 2.35 25.28
N GLY A 240 4.57 1.70 24.61
CA GLY A 240 4.51 0.26 24.36
C GLY A 240 4.57 -0.59 25.64
N TYR A 241 5.39 -0.22 26.62
CA TYR A 241 5.44 -0.90 27.92
C TYR A 241 4.17 -0.70 28.74
N ALA A 242 3.51 0.44 28.57
CA ALA A 242 2.18 0.69 29.11
C ALA A 242 1.05 0.09 28.25
N GLN A 243 1.36 -0.70 27.22
CA GLN A 243 0.38 -1.33 26.31
C GLN A 243 -0.60 -0.34 25.67
N ASP A 244 -0.15 0.90 25.44
CA ASP A 244 -1.01 2.02 25.02
C ASP A 244 -2.20 2.32 25.97
N ASP A 245 -2.17 1.82 27.22
CA ASP A 245 -3.19 2.03 28.24
C ASP A 245 -2.91 3.29 29.08
N PRO A 246 -3.77 4.32 29.02
CA PRO A 246 -3.63 5.53 29.83
C PRO A 246 -3.69 5.26 31.33
N GLU A 247 -4.42 4.23 31.79
CA GLU A 247 -4.55 3.92 33.22
C GLU A 247 -3.23 3.42 33.80
N ILE A 248 -2.47 2.61 33.05
CA ILE A 248 -1.12 2.17 33.46
C ILE A 248 -0.18 3.38 33.61
N LEU A 249 -0.25 4.35 32.69
CA LEU A 249 0.56 5.57 32.77
C LEU A 249 0.18 6.44 33.98
N LYS A 250 -1.12 6.55 34.30
CA LYS A 250 -1.59 7.27 35.49
C LYS A 250 -1.10 6.63 36.78
N GLU A 251 -1.18 5.31 36.90
CA GLU A 251 -0.65 4.60 38.06
C GLU A 251 0.87 4.77 38.18
N GLY A 252 1.59 4.82 37.06
CA GLY A 252 3.01 5.19 37.03
C GLY A 252 3.29 6.58 37.60
N ILE A 253 2.43 7.57 37.33
CA ILE A 253 2.53 8.92 37.94
C ILE A 253 2.33 8.84 39.45
N ASN A 254 1.28 8.15 39.92
CA ASN A 254 0.97 7.99 41.34
C ASN A 254 2.12 7.31 42.10
N TYR A 255 2.69 6.26 41.51
CA TYR A 255 3.85 5.55 42.06
C TYR A 255 5.06 6.49 42.24
N LEU A 256 5.40 7.28 41.20
CA LEU A 256 6.52 8.23 41.27
C LEU A 256 6.28 9.32 42.31
N LEU A 257 5.05 9.84 42.43
CA LEU A 257 4.72 10.88 43.40
C LEU A 257 4.77 10.38 44.85
N SER A 258 4.27 9.17 45.12
CA SER A 258 4.27 8.58 46.46
C SER A 258 5.67 8.18 46.96
N HIS A 259 6.63 7.97 46.06
CA HIS A 259 8.01 7.58 46.39
C HIS A 259 9.04 8.70 46.19
N ARG A 260 8.60 9.94 45.96
CA ARG A 260 9.53 11.08 45.93
C ARG A 260 10.08 11.30 47.34
N PRO A 261 11.41 11.29 47.53
CA PRO A 261 11.99 11.69 48.81
C PRO A 261 11.56 13.12 49.10
N GLN A 262 11.10 13.39 50.32
CA GLN A 262 10.88 14.74 50.79
C GLN A 262 12.24 15.45 50.73
N ARG A 263 12.38 16.39 49.80
CA ARG A 263 13.56 17.22 49.63
C ARG A 263 13.38 18.51 50.38
#